data_AF-A0A1I8PYH5-F1
#
_entry.id   AF-A0A1I8PYH5-F1
#
_cell.length_a   1.000
_cell.length_b   1.000
_cell.length_c   1.000
_cell.angle_alpha   90.00
_cell.angle_beta   90.00
_cell.angle_gamma   90.00
#
_symmetry.space_group_name_H-M   'P 1'
#
loop_
_entity.id
_entity.type
_entity.pdbx_description
1 polymer ?
#
loop_
_entity_poly.entity_id
_entity_poly.type
_entity_poly.pdbx_seq_one_letter_code
_entity_poly.pdbx_strand_id
1 'polypeptide(L)'
;MMCSRNIKISVVMFLIFVPLFTALPRNHNMAKRSNFFDLECKGIYNKTMFYRLDKICDDCYNLFRETSIHRLCKQECFGSPFFNACMEALQLHQEMDKYSEWRDTLGKK
;
A
#
# COMPACT_ATOMS: atom_id res chain seq x y z
N MET A 1 33.95 -10.15 -45.30
CA MET A 1 33.17 -8.90 -45.10
C MET A 1 31.76 -9.26 -44.64
N MET A 2 31.57 -9.62 -43.37
CA MET A 2 30.29 -10.11 -42.82
C MET A 2 30.04 -9.51 -41.43
N CYS A 3 30.09 -8.18 -41.30
CA CYS A 3 29.81 -7.52 -40.01
C CYS A 3 28.71 -6.45 -40.07
N SER A 4 28.19 -6.09 -41.25
CA SER A 4 27.22 -4.97 -41.35
C SER A 4 25.76 -5.42 -41.27
N ARG A 5 25.40 -6.60 -41.82
CA ARG A 5 24.00 -6.98 -42.00
C ARG A 5 23.32 -7.45 -40.70
N ASN A 6 24.03 -8.19 -39.85
CA ASN A 6 23.51 -8.62 -38.54
C ASN A 6 23.40 -7.48 -37.52
N ILE A 7 24.29 -6.48 -37.59
CA ILE A 7 24.20 -5.26 -36.78
C ILE A 7 22.98 -4.42 -37.16
N LYS A 8 22.71 -4.25 -38.45
CA LYS A 8 21.51 -3.51 -38.90
C LYS A 8 20.22 -4.23 -38.52
N ILE A 9 20.17 -5.56 -38.67
CA ILE A 9 18.99 -6.36 -38.27
C ILE A 9 18.76 -6.27 -36.76
N SER A 10 19.83 -6.33 -35.96
CA SER A 10 19.74 -6.17 -34.49
C SER A 10 19.23 -4.78 -34.10
N VAL A 11 19.77 -3.70 -34.69
CA VAL A 11 19.34 -2.32 -34.40
C VAL A 11 17.88 -2.08 -34.81
N VAL A 12 17.45 -2.60 -35.95
CA VAL A 12 16.05 -2.50 -36.40
C VAL A 12 15.11 -3.25 -35.46
N MET A 13 15.53 -4.43 -34.97
CA MET A 13 14.74 -5.19 -34.00
C MET A 13 14.63 -4.45 -32.65
N PHE A 14 15.71 -3.82 -32.18
CA PHE A 14 15.67 -2.97 -30.99
C PHE A 14 14.76 -1.74 -31.18
N LEU A 15 14.84 -1.03 -32.32
CA LEU A 15 14.02 0.16 -32.58
C LEU A 15 12.51 -0.16 -32.67
N ILE A 16 12.14 -1.37 -33.08
CA ILE A 16 10.74 -1.81 -33.17
C ILE A 16 10.23 -2.36 -31.83
N PHE A 17 11.07 -3.03 -31.03
CA PHE A 17 10.65 -3.62 -29.75
C PHE A 17 10.68 -2.63 -28.57
N VAL A 18 11.59 -1.65 -28.55
CA VAL A 18 11.68 -0.62 -27.49
C VAL A 18 10.38 0.17 -27.27
N PRO A 19 9.64 0.65 -28.30
CA PRO A 19 8.39 1.38 -28.07
C PRO A 19 7.28 0.52 -27.44
N LEU A 20 7.35 -0.80 -27.58
CA LEU A 20 6.39 -1.73 -26.95
C LEU A 20 6.68 -1.90 -25.45
N PHE A 21 7.95 -1.89 -25.04
CA PHE A 21 8.34 -1.98 -23.63
C PHE A 21 8.09 -0.68 -22.85
N THR A 22 8.15 0.49 -23.50
CA THR A 22 7.87 1.78 -22.84
C THR A 22 6.37 2.07 -22.65
N ALA A 23 5.50 1.37 -23.38
CA ALA A 23 4.05 1.52 -23.27
C ALA A 23 3.42 0.68 -22.14
N LEU A 24 4.22 -0.09 -21.39
CA LEU A 24 3.72 -0.80 -20.21
C LEU A 24 3.36 0.21 -19.11
N PRO A 25 2.10 0.27 -18.66
CA PRO A 25 1.75 1.09 -17.51
C PRO A 25 2.56 0.60 -16.31
N ARG A 26 3.40 1.48 -15.75
CA ARG A 26 4.04 1.28 -14.46
C ARG A 26 2.96 1.35 -13.38
N ASN A 27 2.33 0.20 -13.10
CA ASN A 27 1.48 0.03 -11.93
C ASN A 27 2.36 -0.04 -10.67
N HIS A 28 2.85 1.11 -10.22
CA HIS A 28 3.39 1.29 -8.87
C HIS A 28 2.24 1.48 -7.89
N ASN A 29 1.45 0.42 -7.68
CA ASN A 29 0.49 0.35 -6.58
C ASN A 29 0.43 -1.08 -6.07
N MET A 30 1.58 -1.58 -5.65
CA MET A 30 1.66 -2.74 -4.76
C MET A 30 1.74 -2.22 -3.32
N ALA A 31 0.73 -1.46 -2.88
CA ALA A 31 0.43 -1.41 -1.47
C ALA A 31 0.03 -2.84 -1.09
N LYS A 32 1.01 -3.62 -0.63
CA LYS A 32 0.82 -5.00 -0.19
C LYS A 32 -0.35 -4.97 0.79
N ARG A 33 -1.52 -5.43 0.33
CA ARG A 33 -2.74 -5.47 1.12
C ARG A 33 -2.47 -6.47 2.23
N SER A 34 -1.98 -5.98 3.36
CA SER A 34 -1.73 -6.78 4.55
C SER A 34 -3.06 -7.42 4.93
N ASN A 35 -3.14 -8.74 4.77
CA ASN A 35 -4.33 -9.48 5.16
C ASN A 35 -4.41 -9.52 6.69
N PHE A 36 -5.62 -9.61 7.24
CA PHE A 36 -5.86 -9.72 8.68
C PHE A 36 -5.03 -10.83 9.35
N PHE A 37 -4.82 -11.96 8.66
CA PHE A 37 -3.97 -13.06 9.12
C PHE A 37 -2.47 -12.73 9.15
N ASP A 38 -2.02 -11.79 8.32
CA ASP A 38 -0.62 -11.32 8.25
C ASP A 38 -0.29 -10.34 9.39
N LEU A 39 -1.33 -9.79 10.03
CA LEU A 39 -1.23 -8.86 11.16
C LEU A 39 -1.41 -9.56 12.52
N GLU A 40 -1.65 -10.87 12.53
CA GLU A 40 -1.83 -11.70 13.75
C GLU A 40 -2.86 -11.16 14.74
N CYS A 41 -3.89 -10.49 14.23
CA CYS A 41 -4.96 -9.95 15.06
C CYS A 41 -5.75 -11.06 15.74
N LYS A 42 -5.81 -11.02 17.08
CA LYS A 42 -6.42 -12.06 17.91
C LYS A 42 -7.89 -11.81 18.26
N GLY A 43 -8.41 -10.64 17.93
CA GLY A 43 -9.78 -10.23 18.19
C GLY A 43 -10.78 -10.74 17.14
N ILE A 44 -11.97 -10.14 17.16
CA ILE A 44 -13.08 -10.56 16.29
C ILE A 44 -12.86 -10.01 14.88
N TYR A 45 -12.67 -10.88 13.90
CA TYR A 45 -12.52 -10.45 12.50
C TYR A 45 -13.82 -9.86 11.95
N ASN A 46 -13.85 -8.54 11.76
CA ASN A 46 -14.89 -7.86 11.02
C ASN A 46 -14.28 -7.16 9.80
N LYS A 47 -14.60 -7.69 8.60
CA LYS A 47 -14.08 -7.19 7.32
C LYS A 47 -14.36 -5.70 7.09
N THR A 48 -15.53 -5.22 7.51
CA THR A 48 -15.95 -3.82 7.31
C THR A 48 -15.16 -2.88 8.21
N MET A 49 -14.96 -3.26 9.49
CA MET A 49 -14.14 -2.50 10.43
C MET A 49 -12.69 -2.44 9.94
N PHE A 50 -12.13 -3.61 9.59
CA PHE A 50 -10.77 -3.72 9.07
C PHE A 50 -10.57 -2.83 7.85
N TYR A 51 -11.45 -2.91 6.85
CA TYR A 51 -11.33 -2.11 5.63
C TYR A 51 -11.39 -0.61 5.88
N ARG A 52 -12.21 -0.15 6.84
CA ARG A 52 -12.28 1.27 7.19
C ARG A 52 -11.00 1.76 7.85
N LEU A 53 -10.41 0.98 8.76
CA LEU A 53 -9.12 1.30 9.37
C LEU A 53 -7.97 1.25 8.36
N ASP A 54 -8.01 0.27 7.45
CA ASP A 54 -7.06 0.11 6.34
C ASP A 54 -7.04 1.36 5.45
N LYS A 55 -8.23 1.90 5.14
CA LYS A 55 -8.39 3.12 4.35
C LYS A 55 -7.77 4.35 5.02
N ILE A 56 -7.85 4.48 6.34
CA ILE A 56 -7.20 5.57 7.08
C ILE A 56 -5.68 5.52 6.86
N CYS A 57 -5.10 4.31 6.91
CA CYS A 57 -3.67 4.13 6.64
C CYS A 57 -3.31 4.44 5.18
N ASP A 58 -4.17 4.12 4.22
CA ASP A 58 -3.99 4.47 2.80
C ASP A 58 -4.06 5.98 2.57
N ASP A 59 -5.06 6.66 3.14
CA ASP A 59 -5.24 8.11 3.03
C ASP A 59 -4.06 8.86 3.68
N CYS A 60 -3.58 8.36 4.83
CA CYS A 60 -2.40 8.88 5.50
C CYS A 60 -1.11 8.65 4.67
N TYR A 61 -0.95 7.47 4.09
CA TYR A 61 0.15 7.19 3.15
C TYR A 61 0.13 8.14 1.95
N ASN A 62 -1.04 8.43 1.38
CA ASN A 62 -1.18 9.36 0.26
C ASN A 62 -0.80 10.79 0.64
N LEU A 63 -1.03 11.19 1.90
CA LEU A 63 -0.65 12.50 2.42
C LEU A 63 0.87 12.67 2.54
N PHE A 64 1.55 11.71 3.18
CA PHE A 64 3.00 11.78 3.43
C PHE A 64 3.86 11.23 2.28
N ARG A 65 3.27 10.44 1.38
CA ARG A 65 3.93 9.75 0.27
C ARG A 65 5.10 8.85 0.69
N GLU A 66 5.09 8.34 1.92
CA GLU A 66 6.15 7.52 2.48
C GLU A 66 5.68 6.08 2.73
N THR A 67 6.32 5.11 2.07
CA THR A 67 5.89 3.69 2.09
C THR A 67 5.97 3.03 3.46
N SER A 68 6.78 3.58 4.37
CA SER A 68 6.91 3.10 5.76
C SER A 68 5.61 3.33 6.55
N ILE A 69 4.94 4.47 6.35
CA ILE A 69 3.74 4.90 7.07
C ILE A 69 2.63 3.87 6.94
N HIS A 70 2.38 3.38 5.73
CA HIS A 70 1.35 2.38 5.48
C HIS A 70 1.59 1.09 6.27
N ARG A 71 2.84 0.64 6.40
CA ARG A 71 3.19 -0.55 7.19
C ARG A 71 3.04 -0.27 8.67
N LEU A 72 3.62 0.84 9.15
CA LEU A 72 3.65 1.22 10.56
C LEU A 72 2.25 1.49 11.11
N CYS A 73 1.38 2.11 10.31
CA CYS A 73 -0.02 2.40 10.66
C CYS A 73 -0.82 1.12 10.96
N LYS A 74 -0.53 0.01 10.26
CA LYS A 74 -1.25 -1.26 10.42
C LYS A 74 -0.65 -2.17 11.50
N GLN A 75 0.55 -1.85 12.01
CA GLN A 75 1.21 -2.66 13.03
C GLN A 75 0.36 -2.82 14.28
N GLU A 76 0.53 -3.97 14.95
CA GLU A 76 -0.19 -4.31 16.18
C GLU A 76 -1.71 -4.15 16.01
N CYS A 77 -2.22 -4.52 14.84
CA CYS A 77 -3.63 -4.39 14.48
C CYS A 77 -4.14 -2.96 14.62
N PHE A 78 -3.44 -2.00 14.01
CA PHE A 78 -3.69 -0.55 14.13
C PHE A 78 -3.37 0.04 15.53
N GLY A 79 -2.78 -0.75 16.44
CA GLY A 79 -2.40 -0.36 17.80
C GLY A 79 -1.21 0.59 17.90
N SER A 80 -0.48 0.77 16.79
CA SER A 80 0.71 1.60 16.77
C SER A 80 0.40 3.09 17.01
N PRO A 81 1.36 3.87 17.55
CA PRO A 81 1.20 5.32 17.69
C PRO A 81 1.05 6.03 16.32
N PHE A 82 1.52 5.40 15.24
CA PHE A 82 1.38 5.92 13.87
C PHE A 82 -0.08 5.99 13.43
N PHE A 83 -0.94 5.07 13.89
CA PHE A 83 -2.36 5.12 13.58
C PHE A 83 -3.02 6.39 14.15
N ASN A 84 -2.71 6.74 15.41
CA ASN A 84 -3.22 7.96 16.03
C ASN A 84 -2.71 9.23 15.33
N ALA A 85 -1.40 9.26 15.01
CA ALA A 85 -0.81 10.36 14.25
C ALA A 85 -1.46 10.54 12.87
N CYS A 86 -1.77 9.44 12.19
CA CYS A 86 -2.49 9.45 10.92
C CYS A 86 -3.90 10.02 11.06
N MET A 87 -4.65 9.63 12.09
CA MET A 87 -5.99 10.17 12.30
C MET A 87 -5.96 11.67 12.64
N GLU A 88 -4.96 12.13 13.39
CA GLU A 88 -4.75 13.56 13.68
C GLU A 88 -4.40 14.34 12.41
N ALA A 89 -3.49 13.82 11.58
CA ALA A 89 -3.10 14.42 10.30
C ALA A 89 -4.26 14.51 9.30
N LEU A 90 -5.15 13.51 9.30
CA LEU A 90 -6.38 13.49 8.49
C LEU A 90 -7.56 14.26 9.14
N GLN A 91 -7.34 14.86 10.31
CA GLN A 91 -8.33 15.64 11.07
C GLN A 91 -9.60 14.87 11.46
N LEU A 92 -9.51 13.55 11.65
CA LEU A 92 -10.64 12.65 11.96
C LEU A 92 -11.09 12.70 13.44
N HIS A 93 -10.94 13.84 14.10
CA HIS A 93 -11.13 14.01 15.56
C HIS A 93 -12.49 13.51 16.08
N GLN A 94 -13.56 13.73 15.34
CA GLN A 94 -14.92 13.32 15.74
C GLN A 94 -15.15 11.81 15.70
N GLU A 95 -14.33 11.08 14.95
CA GLU A 95 -14.48 9.64 14.75
C GLU A 95 -13.38 8.84 15.44
N MET A 96 -12.44 9.52 16.13
CA MET A 96 -11.34 8.91 16.87
C MET A 96 -11.80 7.82 17.83
N ASP A 97 -12.82 8.11 18.63
CA ASP A 97 -13.37 7.18 19.63
C ASP A 97 -14.00 5.94 18.98
N LYS A 98 -14.62 6.13 17.82
CA LYS A 98 -15.22 5.03 17.05
C LYS A 98 -14.15 4.11 16.45
N TYR A 99 -13.08 4.70 15.91
CA TYR A 99 -11.99 3.94 15.32
C TYR A 99 -11.12 3.25 16.37
N SER A 100 -10.95 3.85 17.55
CA SER A 100 -10.26 3.22 18.67
C SER A 100 -11.02 1.99 19.18
N GLU A 101 -12.34 2.07 19.34
CA GLU A 101 -13.18 0.92 19.73
C GLU A 101 -13.08 -0.23 18.71
N TRP A 102 -13.13 0.08 17.41
CA TRP A 102 -13.01 -0.94 16.36
C TRP A 102 -11.65 -1.60 16.36
N ARG A 103 -10.59 -0.80 16.53
CA ARG A 103 -9.24 -1.33 16.67
C ARG A 103 -9.15 -2.29 17.85
N ASP A 104 -9.65 -1.88 19.02
CA ASP A 104 -9.58 -2.69 20.23
C ASP A 104 -10.38 -4.00 20.08
N THR A 105 -11.47 -3.97 19.32
CA THR A 105 -12.25 -5.15 18.94
C THR A 105 -11.45 -6.13 18.08
N LEU A 106 -10.61 -5.62 17.16
CA LEU A 106 -9.75 -6.43 16.28
C LEU A 106 -8.47 -6.91 16.97
N GLY A 107 -7.90 -6.11 17.88
CA GLY A 107 -6.62 -6.34 18.53
C GLY A 107 -6.70 -7.07 19.88
N LYS A 108 -7.90 -7.32 20.43
CA LYS A 108 -8.09 -8.00 21.72
C LYS A 108 -7.27 -9.30 21.79
N LYS A 109 -6.33 -9.34 22.74
CA LYS A 109 -5.57 -10.53 23.15
C LYS A 109 -6.38 -11.40 24.09
#